data_AF-A0A958B0L3-F1
#
_entry.id   AF-A0A958B0L3-F1
#
_cell.length_a   1.000
_cell.length_b   1.000
_cell.length_c   1.000
_cell.angle_alpha   90.00
_cell.angle_beta   90.00
_cell.angle_gamma   90.00
#
_symmetry.space_group_name_H-M   'P 1'
#
loop_
_entity.id
_entity.type
_entity.pdbx_description
1 polymer ?
#
loop_
_entity_poly.entity_id
_entity_poly.type
_entity_poly.pdbx_seq_one_letter_code
_entity_poly.pdbx_strand_id
1 'polypeptide(L)'
;MTTRKIGLLIGAEEEDWPSALEAMFRRLDPVTTLNGAPFHVNVERVRVHPFDLRAGTSYDLVVDRLGHWQLNPREWLKKAAMFNGVYLLNNPFTFQSMEKHSAYVAMMRLGLNIPKT
;
A
#
# COMPACT_ATOMS: atom_id res chain seq x y z
N MET A 1 -1.42 -16.31 19.60
CA MET A 1 -2.29 -15.38 18.86
C MET A 1 -1.43 -14.68 17.83
N THR A 2 -1.72 -14.85 16.55
CA THR A 2 -0.91 -14.26 15.48
C THR A 2 -1.66 -13.04 14.96
N THR A 3 -1.08 -11.85 15.15
CA THR A 3 -1.64 -10.59 14.69
C THR A 3 -0.69 -9.97 13.69
N ARG A 4 -1.22 -9.53 12.54
CA ARG A 4 -0.49 -8.74 11.56
C ARG A 4 -1.05 -7.33 11.49
N LYS A 5 -0.22 -6.35 11.15
CA LYS A 5 -0.60 -4.95 11.03
C LYS A 5 -0.55 -4.48 9.59
N ILE A 6 -1.68 -4.00 9.09
CA ILE A 6 -1.82 -3.34 7.80
C ILE A 6 -1.82 -1.83 8.00
N GLY A 7 -0.92 -1.14 7.32
CA GLY A 7 -0.91 0.32 7.22
C GLY A 7 -1.70 0.78 6.01
N LEU A 8 -2.62 1.73 6.19
CA LEU A 8 -3.29 2.43 5.09
C LEU A 8 -2.63 3.80 4.90
N LEU A 9 -1.87 3.96 3.82
CA LEU A 9 -1.18 5.21 3.51
C LEU A 9 -1.94 5.95 2.40
N ILE A 10 -2.76 6.92 2.80
CA ILE A 10 -3.81 7.50 1.94
C ILE A 10 -3.55 8.99 1.70
N GLY A 11 -3.93 9.47 0.52
CA GLY A 11 -4.01 10.90 0.20
C GLY A 11 -5.04 11.66 1.07
N ALA A 12 -4.98 12.98 1.07
CA ALA A 12 -5.79 13.81 1.97
C ALA A 12 -7.31 13.78 1.73
N GLU A 13 -7.76 13.31 0.56
CA GLU A 13 -9.15 13.44 0.09
C GLU A 13 -9.87 12.09 -0.11
N GLU A 14 -9.25 10.96 0.24
CA GLU A 14 -9.86 9.63 0.08
C GLU A 14 -10.27 9.03 1.43
N GLU A 15 -11.58 8.92 1.68
CA GLU A 15 -12.12 8.47 2.98
C GLU A 15 -13.03 7.23 2.88
N ASP A 16 -13.63 6.99 1.72
CA ASP A 16 -14.67 5.96 1.56
C ASP A 16 -14.12 4.53 1.66
N TRP A 17 -13.10 4.20 0.85
CA TRP A 17 -12.53 2.85 0.83
C TRP A 17 -11.76 2.49 2.12
N PRO A 18 -10.98 3.39 2.76
CA PRO A 18 -10.30 3.07 4.01
C PRO A 18 -11.30 2.74 5.11
N SER A 19 -12.35 3.55 5.24
CA SER A 19 -13.42 3.35 6.22
C SER A 19 -14.15 2.03 6.00
N ALA A 20 -14.45 1.69 4.75
CA ALA A 20 -15.07 0.41 4.40
C ALA A 20 -14.16 -0.78 4.76
N LEU A 21 -12.86 -0.68 4.47
CA LEU A 21 -11.88 -1.72 4.78
C LEU A 21 -11.72 -1.90 6.29
N GLU A 22 -11.61 -0.80 7.05
CA GLU A 22 -11.55 -0.79 8.51
C GLU A 22 -12.80 -1.43 9.14
N ALA A 23 -13.99 -1.10 8.64
CA ALA A 23 -15.24 -1.70 9.09
C ALA A 23 -15.31 -3.21 8.79
N MET A 24 -14.84 -3.61 7.61
CA MET A 24 -14.79 -5.02 7.21
C MET A 24 -13.88 -5.84 8.12
N PHE A 25 -12.64 -5.38 8.37
CA PHE A 25 -11.70 -6.09 9.25
C PHE A 25 -12.18 -6.16 10.69
N ARG A 26 -12.87 -5.12 11.19
CA ARG A 26 -13.49 -5.14 12.52
C ARG A 26 -14.62 -6.16 12.63
N ARG A 27 -15.40 -6.34 11.57
CA ARG A 27 -16.50 -7.32 11.52
C ARG A 27 -15.98 -8.76 11.37
N LEU A 28 -14.83 -8.91 10.71
CA LEU A 28 -14.15 -10.17 10.50
C LEU A 28 -13.04 -10.35 11.55
N ASP A 29 -13.28 -10.15 12.84
CA ASP A 29 -12.25 -10.38 13.86
C ASP A 29 -12.59 -11.60 14.73
N PRO A 30 -11.82 -12.71 14.69
CA PRO A 30 -10.64 -12.97 13.85
C PRO A 30 -10.97 -13.10 12.36
N VAL A 31 -10.01 -12.76 11.49
CA VAL A 31 -10.25 -12.75 10.03
C VAL A 31 -10.29 -14.15 9.43
N THR A 32 -9.57 -15.07 10.05
CA THR A 32 -9.53 -16.49 9.68
C THR A 32 -8.86 -17.29 10.80
N THR A 33 -8.69 -18.59 10.56
CA THR A 33 -7.80 -19.45 11.34
C THR A 33 -6.57 -19.83 10.51
N LEU A 34 -5.41 -19.78 11.12
CA LEU A 34 -4.12 -20.15 10.52
C LEU A 34 -3.46 -21.20 11.41
N ASN A 35 -3.19 -22.38 10.86
CA ASN A 35 -2.62 -23.52 11.60
C ASN A 35 -3.40 -23.86 12.88
N GLY A 36 -4.74 -23.81 12.80
CA GLY A 36 -5.63 -24.11 13.94
C GLY A 36 -5.74 -22.99 14.99
N ALA A 37 -5.06 -21.85 14.82
CA ALA A 37 -5.13 -20.72 15.73
C ALA A 37 -5.87 -19.52 15.08
N PRO A 38 -6.64 -18.73 15.85
CA PRO A 38 -7.20 -17.47 15.36
C PRO A 38 -6.12 -16.52 14.83
N PHE A 39 -6.35 -15.98 13.63
CA PHE A 39 -5.48 -15.01 12.97
C PHE A 39 -6.19 -13.66 12.93
N HIS A 40 -5.50 -12.62 13.40
CA HIS A 40 -6.04 -11.29 13.56
C HIS A 40 -5.30 -10.30 12.65
N VAL A 41 -6.02 -9.28 12.20
CA VAL A 41 -5.45 -8.19 11.42
C VAL A 41 -5.85 -6.87 12.05
N ASN A 42 -4.85 -6.06 12.40
CA ASN A 42 -5.06 -4.68 12.80
C ASN A 42 -4.83 -3.75 11.60
N VAL A 43 -5.74 -2.82 11.37
CA VAL A 43 -5.67 -1.84 10.29
C VAL A 43 -5.50 -0.46 10.90
N GLU A 44 -4.48 0.27 10.48
CA GLU A 44 -4.19 1.63 10.97
C GLU A 44 -3.87 2.56 9.81
N ARG A 45 -4.38 3.79 9.87
CA ARG A 45 -4.01 4.85 8.93
C ARG A 45 -2.63 5.41 9.25
N VAL A 46 -1.73 5.31 8.29
CA VAL A 46 -0.34 5.73 8.44
C VAL A 46 -0.25 7.25 8.39
N ARG A 47 0.40 7.84 9.39
CA ARG A 47 0.83 9.24 9.35
C ARG A 47 2.33 9.29 9.14
N VAL A 48 2.76 9.84 8.01
CA VAL A 48 4.19 9.94 7.67
C VAL A 48 4.71 11.32 8.05
N HIS A 49 5.48 11.37 9.13
CA HIS A 49 6.29 12.52 9.52
C HIS A 49 7.68 12.44 8.86
N PRO A 50 8.53 13.49 8.94
CA PRO A 50 9.95 13.34 8.65
C PRO A 50 10.52 12.15 9.42
N PHE A 51 11.31 11.30 8.75
CA PHE A 51 11.75 10.01 9.28
C PHE A 51 13.24 9.79 9.09
N ASP A 52 13.85 9.05 10.03
CA ASP A 52 15.19 8.49 9.87
C ASP A 52 15.14 7.27 8.94
N LEU A 53 16.10 7.16 8.02
CA LEU A 53 16.23 6.01 7.11
C LEU A 53 16.39 4.68 7.85
N ARG A 54 16.88 4.70 9.10
CA ARG A 54 17.05 3.54 9.97
C ARG A 54 15.88 3.31 10.93
N ALA A 55 14.86 4.19 10.94
CA ALA A 55 13.72 4.03 11.84
C ALA A 55 13.04 2.66 11.64
N GLY A 56 12.55 2.04 12.72
CA GLY A 56 11.72 0.84 12.60
C GLY A 56 10.32 1.14 12.06
N THR A 57 9.57 0.10 11.70
CA THR A 57 8.12 0.18 11.53
C THR A 57 7.46 -1.12 11.99
N SER A 58 6.22 -1.04 12.46
CA SER A 58 5.44 -2.19 12.96
C SER A 58 4.48 -2.77 11.92
N TYR A 59 4.43 -2.19 10.72
CA TYR A 59 3.58 -2.67 9.64
C TYR A 59 4.20 -3.91 8.99
N ASP A 60 3.39 -4.95 8.78
CA ASP A 60 3.77 -6.12 7.99
C ASP A 60 3.44 -5.90 6.51
N LEU A 61 2.37 -5.13 6.25
CA LEU A 61 1.87 -4.80 4.93
C LEU A 61 1.42 -3.34 4.89
N VAL A 62 1.64 -2.65 3.77
CA VAL A 62 1.06 -1.33 3.51
C VAL A 62 0.25 -1.35 2.21
N VAL A 63 -0.97 -0.83 2.29
CA VAL A 63 -1.80 -0.45 1.15
C VAL A 63 -1.66 1.06 0.99
N ASP A 64 -1.09 1.49 -0.13
CA ASP A 64 -0.98 2.91 -0.43
C ASP A 64 -1.95 3.34 -1.52
N ARG A 65 -2.44 4.56 -1.36
CA ARG A 65 -3.11 5.30 -2.42
C ARG A 65 -2.70 6.76 -2.33
N LEU A 66 -1.59 7.05 -3.02
CA LEU A 66 -0.94 8.35 -3.00
C LEU A 66 -0.97 9.03 -4.38
N GLY A 67 -1.01 10.36 -4.35
CA GLY A 67 -0.74 11.19 -5.51
C GLY A 67 0.76 11.22 -5.83
N HIS A 68 1.11 11.34 -7.11
CA HIS A 68 2.50 11.40 -7.56
C HIS A 68 3.29 12.57 -6.95
N TRP A 69 2.62 13.65 -6.54
CA TRP A 69 3.22 14.83 -5.90
C TRP A 69 3.60 14.64 -4.42
N GLN A 70 3.16 13.56 -3.76
CA GLN A 70 3.40 13.34 -2.33
C GLN A 70 4.77 12.73 -2.04
N LEU A 71 5.83 13.54 -2.18
CA LEU A 71 7.23 13.07 -2.11
C LEU A 71 7.57 12.33 -0.80
N ASN A 72 7.35 12.94 0.36
CA ASN A 72 7.79 12.36 1.65
C ASN A 72 7.13 10.99 1.94
N PRO A 73 5.79 10.81 1.82
CA PRO A 73 5.15 9.50 1.92
C PRO A 73 5.65 8.47 0.91
N ARG A 74 5.93 8.88 -0.33
CA ARG A 74 6.46 7.99 -1.38
C ARG A 74 7.86 7.48 -1.05
N GLU A 75 8.75 8.34 -0.55
CA GLU A 75 10.09 7.92 -0.13
C GLU A 75 10.03 7.03 1.12
N TRP A 76 9.08 7.29 2.02
CA TRP A 76 8.84 6.42 3.18
C TRP A 76 8.45 5.00 2.75
N LEU A 77 7.57 4.83 1.76
CA LEU A 77 7.19 3.50 1.25
C LEU A 77 8.37 2.70 0.75
N LYS A 78 9.23 3.32 -0.08
CA LYS A 78 10.43 2.67 -0.61
C LYS A 78 11.35 2.25 0.53
N LYS A 79 11.56 3.13 1.51
CA LYS A 79 12.36 2.82 2.70
C LYS A 79 11.73 1.69 3.52
N ALA A 80 10.41 1.69 3.73
CA ALA A 80 9.72 0.64 4.47
C ALA A 80 9.87 -0.73 3.77
N ALA A 81 9.74 -0.77 2.45
CA ALA A 81 9.98 -1.99 1.68
C ALA A 81 11.45 -2.46 1.76
N MET A 82 12.40 -1.57 1.46
CA MET A 82 13.81 -1.96 1.30
C MET A 82 14.53 -2.19 2.64
N PHE A 83 14.29 -1.33 3.63
CA PHE A 83 14.99 -1.40 4.91
C PHE A 83 14.25 -2.24 5.95
N ASN A 84 12.91 -2.16 5.98
CA ASN A 84 12.11 -2.86 6.98
C ASN A 84 11.48 -4.17 6.47
N GLY A 85 11.57 -4.48 5.17
CA GLY A 85 10.99 -5.69 4.60
C GLY A 85 9.46 -5.69 4.57
N VAL A 86 8.83 -4.52 4.62
CA VAL A 86 7.36 -4.40 4.60
C VAL A 86 6.83 -4.80 3.23
N TYR A 87 5.80 -5.63 3.20
CA TYR A 87 5.12 -5.98 1.96
C TYR A 87 4.27 -4.80 1.47
N LEU A 88 4.42 -4.42 0.19
CA LEU A 88 3.62 -3.35 -0.41
C LEU A 88 2.66 -3.95 -1.43
N LEU A 89 1.38 -3.63 -1.31
CA LEU A 89 0.35 -4.16 -2.21
C LEU A 89 0.43 -3.51 -3.60
N ASN A 90 0.97 -2.28 -3.69
CA ASN A 90 1.40 -1.65 -4.94
C ASN A 90 2.92 -1.48 -4.99
N ASN A 91 3.48 -1.37 -6.19
CA ASN A 91 4.91 -1.11 -6.36
C ASN A 91 5.19 0.41 -6.34
N PRO A 92 5.82 0.97 -5.28
CA PRO A 92 6.02 2.42 -5.14
C PRO A 92 7.04 2.98 -6.13
N PHE A 93 7.83 2.13 -6.78
CA PHE A 93 8.81 2.55 -7.79
C PHE A 93 8.17 2.88 -9.13
N THR A 94 6.93 2.42 -9.38
CA THR A 94 6.19 2.71 -10.62
C THR A 94 5.89 4.20 -10.79
N PHE A 95 5.71 4.95 -9.69
CA PHE A 95 5.54 6.41 -9.72
C PHE A 95 6.71 7.18 -10.37
N GLN A 96 7.86 6.55 -10.57
CA GLN A 96 9.04 7.18 -11.21
C GLN A 96 9.37 6.60 -12.58
N SER A 97 8.76 5.47 -12.96
CA SER A 97 9.13 4.72 -14.16
C SER A 97 7.99 4.52 -15.15
N MET A 98 6.73 4.66 -14.72
CA MET A 98 5.55 4.39 -15.54
C MET A 98 4.86 5.70 -15.91
N GLU A 99 5.36 6.32 -16.98
CA GLU A 99 4.68 7.42 -17.66
C GLU A 99 3.52 6.92 -18.53
N LYS A 100 2.52 7.78 -18.77
CA LYS A 100 1.35 7.44 -19.60
C LYS A 100 1.74 6.90 -20.99
N HIS A 101 2.81 7.44 -21.57
CA HIS A 101 3.34 7.00 -22.87
C HIS A 101 3.90 5.58 -22.81
N SER A 102 4.77 5.29 -21.85
CA SER A 102 5.36 3.95 -21.68
C SER A 102 4.30 2.89 -21.39
N ALA A 103 3.27 3.25 -20.61
CA ALA A 103 2.11 2.38 -20.38
C ALA A 103 1.38 2.06 -21.68
N TYR A 104 1.05 3.06 -22.52
CA TYR A 104 0.42 2.81 -23.81
C TYR A 104 1.30 1.99 -24.76
N VAL A 105 2.61 2.21 -24.79
CA VAL A 105 3.55 1.40 -25.58
C VAL A 105 3.51 -0.07 -25.13
N ALA A 106 3.51 -0.32 -23.82
CA ALA A 106 3.38 -1.67 -23.28
C ALA A 106 2.01 -2.29 -23.65
N MET A 107 0.93 -1.53 -23.56
CA MET A 107 -0.41 -1.99 -23.94
C MET A 107 -0.50 -2.36 -25.42
N MET A 108 0.07 -1.55 -26.32
CA MET A 108 0.16 -1.86 -27.75
C MET A 108 0.96 -3.14 -27.99
N ARG A 109 2.11 -3.30 -27.30
CA ARG A 109 2.95 -4.50 -27.43
C ARG A 109 2.24 -5.78 -26.96
N LEU A 110 1.33 -5.66 -25.99
CA LEU A 110 0.48 -6.73 -25.48
C LEU A 110 -0.77 -6.97 -26.33
N GLY A 111 -1.03 -6.17 -27.38
CA GLY A 111 -2.20 -6.30 -28.24
C GLY A 111 -3.50 -5.79 -27.60
N LEU A 112 -3.41 -4.95 -26.57
CA LEU A 112 -4.59 -4.34 -25.97
C LEU A 112 -5.14 -3.24 -26.88
N ASN A 113 -6.46 -3.22 -27.06
CA ASN A 113 -7.13 -2.19 -27.85
C ASN A 113 -7.11 -0.86 -27.08
N ILE A 114 -6.41 0.15 -27.63
CA ILE A 114 -6.30 1.49 -27.05
C ILE A 114 -6.72 2.55 -28.09
N PRO A 115 -7.21 3.73 -27.67
CA PRO A 115 -7.43 4.85 -28.59
C PRO A 115 -6.16 5.25 -29.32
N LYS A 116 -6.31 5.90 -30.48
CA LYS A 116 -5.18 6.50 -31.19
C LYS A 116 -4.55 7.59 -30.31
N THR A 117 -3.24 7.48 -30.05
CA THR A 117 -2.43 8.37 -29.22
C THR A 117 -1.45 9.18 -30.04
#